data_AF-A0A368FRI4-F1
#
_entry.id   AF-A0A368FRI4-F1
#
_cell.length_a   1.000
_cell.length_b   1.000
_cell.length_c   1.000
_cell.angle_alpha   90.00
_cell.angle_beta   90.00
_cell.angle_gamma   90.00
#
_symmetry.space_group_name_H-M   'P 1'
#
loop_
_entity.id
_entity.type
_entity.pdbx_description
1 polymer ?
#
loop_
_entity_poly.entity_id
_entity_poly.type
_entity_poly.pdbx_seq_one_letter_code
_entity_poly.pdbx_strand_id
1 'polypeptide(L)'
;MVKCDILNPTHVYSSPNLKLNINLWSWGTSLGSCAWSALPTFGLLSNLDACTSGIPCPVKTGRQELDVIVDFTKYQAIINILKDDSPYQLEYAMHDKASGDNICLMAQARARLQ
;
A
#
# COMPACT_ATOMS: atom_id res chain seq x y z
N MET A 1 9.83 -5.25 -3.87
CA MET A 1 10.27 -4.12 -3.04
C MET A 1 10.11 -2.84 -3.84
N VAL A 2 9.57 -1.80 -3.25
CA VAL A 2 9.39 -0.48 -3.86
C VAL A 2 10.11 0.55 -2.99
N LYS A 3 10.96 1.39 -3.60
CA LYS A 3 11.62 2.50 -2.91
C LYS A 3 10.70 3.71 -2.88
N CYS A 4 10.44 4.23 -1.69
CA CYS A 4 9.57 5.38 -1.48
C CYS A 4 10.35 6.49 -0.76
N ASP A 5 10.56 7.63 -1.43
CA ASP A 5 11.02 8.85 -0.79
C ASP A 5 9.85 9.48 -0.03
N ILE A 6 10.05 9.71 1.27
CA ILE A 6 9.04 10.30 2.15
C ILE A 6 9.62 11.48 2.89
N LEU A 7 8.78 12.48 3.16
CA LEU A 7 9.05 13.54 4.10
C LEU A 7 8.08 13.43 5.27
N ASN A 8 8.61 13.12 6.46
CA ASN A 8 7.82 13.03 7.67
C ASN A 8 8.13 14.21 8.61
N PRO A 9 7.29 15.25 8.68
CA PRO A 9 7.66 16.51 9.33
C PRO A 9 7.54 16.50 10.86
N THR A 10 6.76 15.61 11.46
CA THR A 10 6.23 15.82 12.82
C THR A 10 6.67 14.75 13.82
N HIS A 11 6.26 13.49 13.64
CA HIS A 11 6.37 12.46 14.67
C HIS A 11 7.04 11.18 14.17
N VAL A 12 7.62 10.40 15.08
CA VAL A 12 8.13 9.06 14.76
C VAL A 12 6.98 8.06 14.83
N TYR A 13 6.76 7.29 13.76
CA TYR A 13 5.67 6.32 13.70
C TYR A 13 6.16 4.89 13.88
N SER A 14 5.43 4.09 14.65
CA SER A 14 5.82 2.72 14.97
C SER A 14 4.63 1.85 15.36
N SER A 15 4.89 0.54 15.46
CA SER A 15 3.93 -0.43 15.97
C SER A 15 3.64 -0.15 17.46
N PRO A 16 2.40 -0.35 17.93
CA PRO A 16 1.23 -0.87 17.20
C PRO A 16 0.34 0.25 16.61
N ASN A 17 0.76 1.51 16.72
CA ASN A 17 -0.10 2.67 16.46
C ASN A 17 -0.24 2.98 14.96
N LEU A 18 0.80 2.75 14.17
CA LEU A 18 0.77 2.96 12.73
C LEU A 18 -0.08 1.88 12.05
N LYS A 19 -1.33 2.22 11.72
CA LYS A 19 -2.26 1.35 10.98
C LYS A 19 -2.13 1.56 9.49
N LEU A 20 -2.32 0.49 8.73
CA LEU A 20 -2.21 0.48 7.28
C LEU A 20 -3.48 -0.08 6.65
N ASN A 21 -3.99 0.66 5.67
CA ASN A 21 -4.94 0.19 4.66
C ASN A 21 -4.22 0.15 3.31
N ILE A 22 -4.29 -0.98 2.61
CA ILE A 22 -3.77 -1.10 1.24
C ILE A 22 -4.95 -1.10 0.27
N ASN A 23 -5.08 -0.05 -0.52
CA ASN A 23 -6.06 0.03 -1.60
C ASN A 23 -5.41 -0.39 -2.91
N LEU A 24 -6.12 -1.23 -3.66
CA LEU A 24 -5.70 -1.72 -4.96
C LEU A 24 -6.59 -1.12 -6.05
N TRP A 25 -5.97 -0.70 -7.14
CA TRP A 25 -6.68 -0.12 -8.28
C TRP A 25 -6.20 -0.77 -9.57
N SER A 26 -7.12 -1.11 -10.46
CA SER A 26 -6.82 -1.54 -11.83
C SER A 26 -6.98 -0.40 -12.82
N TRP A 27 -6.12 -0.35 -13.83
CA TRP A 27 -6.27 0.59 -14.94
C TRP A 27 -7.17 0.01 -16.03
N GLY A 28 -8.11 0.82 -16.52
CA GLY A 28 -8.94 0.46 -17.66
C GLY A 28 -10.24 -0.25 -17.29
N THR A 29 -11.23 -0.17 -18.18
CA THR A 29 -12.44 -1.01 -18.13
C THR A 29 -12.63 -1.75 -19.46
N SER A 30 -13.47 -2.79 -19.48
CA SER A 30 -13.86 -3.49 -20.71
C SER A 30 -14.58 -2.59 -21.73
N LEU A 31 -15.01 -1.40 -21.32
CA LEU A 31 -15.65 -0.38 -22.16
C LEU A 31 -14.66 0.67 -22.69
N GLY A 32 -13.36 0.51 -22.44
CA GLY A 32 -12.31 1.38 -22.98
C GLY A 32 -12.08 2.68 -22.21
N SER A 33 -12.56 2.81 -20.96
CA SER A 33 -12.30 4.01 -20.15
C SER A 33 -10.87 4.03 -19.61
N CYS A 34 -10.16 5.16 -19.76
CA CYS A 34 -8.82 5.37 -19.20
C CYS A 34 -8.91 5.94 -17.76
N ALA A 35 -9.22 5.09 -16.79
CA ALA A 35 -9.32 5.48 -15.39
C ALA A 35 -8.89 4.35 -14.44
N TRP A 36 -8.48 4.74 -13.23
CA TRP A 36 -8.26 3.82 -12.11
C TRP A 36 -9.59 3.45 -11.47
N SER A 37 -9.83 2.14 -11.32
CA SER A 37 -11.01 1.61 -10.62
C SER A 37 -10.56 0.79 -9.41
N ALA A 38 -11.18 1.02 -8.26
CA ALA A 38 -10.85 0.30 -7.04
C ALA A 38 -11.20 -1.19 -7.18
N LEU A 39 -10.30 -2.05 -6.72
CA LEU A 39 -10.50 -3.49 -6.65
C LEU A 39 -11.01 -3.86 -5.25
N PRO A 40 -11.99 -4.76 -5.15
CA PRO A 40 -12.51 -5.18 -3.87
C PRO A 40 -11.49 -6.05 -3.14
N THR A 41 -10.90 -5.52 -2.06
CA THR A 41 -9.98 -6.27 -1.18
C THR A 41 -10.72 -7.06 -0.10
N PHE A 42 -12.06 -6.90 -0.02
CA PHE A 42 -12.95 -7.53 0.96
C PHE A 42 -12.50 -7.35 2.42
N GLY A 43 -11.82 -6.23 2.73
CA GLY A 43 -11.33 -5.92 4.07
C GLY A 43 -10.07 -6.68 4.48
N LEU A 44 -9.55 -7.59 3.64
CA LEU A 44 -8.34 -8.37 3.95
C LEU A 44 -7.09 -7.50 4.13
N LEU A 45 -7.09 -6.33 3.50
CA LEU A 45 -5.98 -5.38 3.50
C LEU A 45 -6.29 -4.11 4.32
N SER A 46 -7.18 -4.21 5.31
CA SER A 46 -7.63 -3.08 6.14
C SER A 46 -7.18 -3.22 7.60
N ASN A 47 -6.86 -2.07 8.23
CA ASN A 47 -6.48 -1.94 9.64
C ASN A 47 -5.32 -2.87 10.06
N LEU A 48 -4.38 -3.09 9.14
CA LEU A 48 -3.17 -3.88 9.40
C LEU A 48 -2.20 -3.09 10.28
N ASP A 49 -1.30 -3.77 10.98
CA ASP A 49 -0.12 -3.11 11.55
C ASP A 49 0.93 -2.90 10.45
N ALA A 50 1.20 -1.63 10.13
CA ALA A 50 2.07 -1.23 9.04
C ALA A 50 3.48 -1.86 9.15
N CYS A 51 4.04 -1.90 10.37
CA CYS A 51 5.40 -2.34 10.63
C CYS A 51 5.60 -3.84 10.39
N THR A 52 4.54 -4.62 10.62
CA THR A 52 4.53 -6.07 10.31
C THR A 52 4.02 -6.38 8.90
N SER A 53 3.55 -5.35 8.18
CA SER A 53 2.92 -5.47 6.86
C SER A 53 3.71 -4.74 5.77
N GLY A 54 5.04 -4.72 5.92
CA GLY A 54 5.97 -4.29 4.87
C GLY A 54 6.48 -2.86 4.96
N ILE A 55 6.06 -2.06 5.95
CA ILE A 55 6.64 -0.73 6.21
C ILE A 55 7.84 -0.86 7.15
N PRO A 56 9.04 -0.39 6.77
CA PRO A 56 10.18 -0.40 7.65
C PRO A 56 9.98 0.62 8.78
N CYS A 57 9.85 0.12 10.00
CA CYS A 57 9.65 0.92 11.21
C CYS A 57 10.90 0.93 12.10
N PRO A 58 11.07 1.97 12.93
CA PRO A 58 10.22 3.15 13.02
C PRO A 58 10.40 4.09 11.82
N VAL A 59 9.30 4.69 11.36
CA VAL A 59 9.34 5.75 10.35
C VAL A 59 9.80 7.03 11.03
N LYS A 60 11.05 7.44 10.78
CA LYS A 60 11.69 8.57 11.47
C LYS A 60 11.12 9.91 11.01
N THR A 61 11.38 10.98 11.74
CA THR A 61 11.14 12.34 11.22
C THR A 61 12.21 12.72 10.19
N GLY A 62 11.89 13.70 9.35
CA GLY A 62 12.74 14.16 8.25
C GLY A 62 12.49 13.41 6.94
N ARG A 63 13.33 13.71 5.94
CA ARG A 63 13.32 13.05 4.64
C ARG A 63 14.08 11.73 4.71
N GLN A 64 13.48 10.64 4.21
CA GLN A 64 14.11 9.33 4.16
C GLN A 64 13.58 8.50 2.99
N GLU A 65 14.36 7.52 2.56
CA GLU A 65 13.92 6.49 1.61
C GLU A 65 13.51 5.25 2.38
N LEU A 66 12.30 4.75 2.14
CA LEU A 66 11.78 3.51 2.71
C LEU A 66 11.74 2.41 1.64
N ASP A 67 12.28 1.25 1.99
CA ASP A 67 12.12 0.02 1.21
C ASP A 67 10.80 -0.67 1.61
N VAL A 68 9.72 -0.38 0.88
CA VAL A 68 8.39 -0.96 1.13
C VAL A 68 8.28 -2.34 0.50
N ILE A 69 7.90 -3.32 1.31
CA ILE A 69 7.68 -4.70 0.87
C ILE A 69 6.20 -4.89 0.55
N VAL A 70 5.91 -5.20 -0.71
CA VAL A 70 4.58 -5.59 -1.18
C VAL A 70 4.55 -7.12 -1.24
N ASP A 71 3.86 -7.75 -0.29
CA ASP A 71 3.70 -9.21 -0.24
C ASP A 71 2.22 -9.57 -0.09
N PHE A 72 1.65 -10.12 -1.17
CA PHE A 72 0.28 -10.63 -1.18
C PHE A 72 0.20 -12.16 -1.06
N THR A 73 1.30 -12.86 -0.79
CA THR A 73 1.36 -14.33 -0.76
C THR A 73 0.36 -14.94 0.22
N LYS A 74 0.06 -14.23 1.31
CA LYS A 74 -0.93 -14.66 2.32
C LYS A 74 -2.39 -14.41 1.91
N TYR A 75 -2.60 -13.68 0.83
CA TYR A 75 -3.90 -13.20 0.36
C TYR A 75 -4.23 -13.76 -1.02
N GLN A 76 -4.30 -15.09 -1.15
CA GLN A 76 -4.58 -15.76 -2.43
C GLN A 76 -5.85 -15.23 -3.12
N ALA A 77 -6.88 -14.87 -2.34
CA ALA A 77 -8.11 -14.27 -2.87
C ALA A 77 -7.84 -12.95 -3.61
N ILE A 78 -6.86 -12.15 -3.17
CA ILE A 78 -6.43 -10.93 -3.85
C ILE A 78 -5.65 -11.28 -5.11
N ILE A 79 -4.71 -12.22 -5.05
CA ILE A 79 -3.94 -12.65 -6.22
C ILE A 79 -4.88 -13.15 -7.34
N ASN A 80 -5.92 -13.90 -6.97
CA ASN A 80 -6.89 -14.46 -7.93
C ASN A 80 -7.73 -13.42 -8.67
N ILE A 81 -7.86 -12.19 -8.17
CA ILE A 81 -8.59 -11.11 -8.86
C ILE A 81 -7.66 -10.25 -9.74
N LEU A 82 -6.34 -10.38 -9.58
CA LEU A 82 -5.38 -9.71 -10.45
C LEU A 82 -5.29 -10.45 -11.78
N LYS A 83 -5.31 -9.69 -12.87
CA LYS A 83 -5.08 -10.17 -14.22
C LYS A 83 -3.59 -10.10 -14.50
N ASP A 84 -3.08 -11.11 -15.18
CA ASP A 84 -1.71 -11.08 -15.68
C ASP A 84 -1.50 -9.90 -16.64
N ASP A 85 -0.25 -9.43 -16.71
CA ASP A 85 0.21 -8.39 -17.61
C ASP A 85 -0.60 -7.07 -17.56
N SER A 86 -1.20 -6.76 -16.42
CA SER A 86 -2.10 -5.61 -16.26
C SER A 86 -1.52 -4.54 -15.33
N PRO A 87 -1.79 -3.24 -15.55
CA PRO A 87 -1.32 -2.17 -14.68
C PRO A 87 -2.18 -2.07 -13.42
N TYR A 88 -1.51 -1.96 -12.28
CA TYR A 88 -2.12 -1.76 -10.97
C TYR A 88 -1.50 -0.57 -10.24
N GLN A 89 -2.32 0.12 -9.46
CA GLN A 89 -1.88 1.09 -8.48
C GLN A 89 -2.14 0.54 -7.07
N LEU A 90 -1.12 0.65 -6.23
CA LEU A 90 -1.10 0.34 -4.81
C LEU A 90 -1.07 1.65 -4.05
N GLU A 91 -2.00 1.80 -3.11
CA GLU A 91 -2.03 2.92 -2.19
C GLU A 91 -1.91 2.38 -0.76
N TYR A 92 -0.83 2.72 -0.09
CA TYR A 92 -0.59 2.42 1.32
C TYR A 92 -1.03 3.64 2.13
N ALA A 93 -2.30 3.64 2.53
CA ALA A 93 -2.88 4.68 3.36
C ALA A 93 -2.65 4.32 4.84
N MET A 94 -1.73 5.04 5.47
CA MET A 94 -1.36 4.85 6.86
C MET A 94 -1.94 5.92 7.77
N HIS A 95 -2.32 5.52 8.97
CA HIS A 95 -2.83 6.38 10.02
C HIS A 95 -2.15 6.02 11.35
N ASP A 96 -1.45 6.97 11.96
CA ASP A 96 -0.87 6.77 13.29
C ASP A 96 -1.90 7.13 14.37
N LYS A 97 -2.28 6.14 15.18
CA LYS A 97 -3.27 6.33 16.25
C LYS A 97 -2.78 7.17 17.43
N ALA A 98 -1.47 7.36 17.60
CA ALA A 98 -0.92 8.09 18.73
C ALA A 98 -0.86 9.60 18.46
N SER A 99 -0.42 10.00 17.26
CA SER A 99 -0.39 11.41 16.85
C SER A 99 -1.64 11.86 16.11
N GLY A 100 -2.38 10.94 15.48
CA GLY A 100 -3.50 11.25 14.58
C GLY A 100 -3.07 11.58 13.14
N ASP A 101 -1.77 11.49 12.83
CA ASP A 101 -1.22 11.82 11.50
C ASP A 101 -1.61 10.79 10.44
N ASN A 102 -1.68 11.26 9.19
CA ASN A 102 -1.91 10.42 8.02
C ASN A 102 -0.72 10.49 7.06
N ILE A 103 -0.36 9.34 6.49
CA ILE A 103 0.72 9.21 5.50
C ILE A 103 0.18 8.35 4.36
N CYS A 104 0.47 8.72 3.13
CA CYS A 104 0.08 7.93 1.97
C CYS A 104 1.30 7.68 1.07
N LEU A 105 1.51 6.42 0.70
CA LEU A 105 2.48 6.04 -0.33
C LEU A 105 1.72 5.44 -1.50
N MET A 106 2.06 5.87 -2.71
CA MET A 106 1.49 5.33 -3.93
C MET A 106 2.57 4.73 -4.81
N ALA A 107 2.30 3.54 -5.33
CA ALA A 107 3.16 2.87 -6.29
C ALA A 107 2.31 2.32 -7.43
N GLN A 108 2.84 2.38 -8.65
CA GLN A 108 2.22 1.76 -9.81
C GLN A 108 3.15 0.66 -10.33
N ALA A 109 2.58 -0.50 -10.60
CA ALA A 109 3.32 -1.67 -11.08
C ALA A 109 2.48 -2.48 -12.05
N ARG A 110 3.15 -3.24 -12.91
CA ARG A 110 2.52 -4.22 -13.78
C ARG A 110 2.55 -5.58 -13.08
N ALA A 111 1.40 -6.22 -12.93
CA ALA A 111 1.36 -7.57 -12.35
C ALA A 111 1.89 -8.59 -13.35
N ARG A 112 2.64 -9.56 -12.83
CA ARG A 112 3.07 -10.78 -13.55
C ARG A 112 2.72 -11.97 -12.68
N LEU A 113 1.79 -12.80 -13.15
CA LEU A 113 1.41 -14.03 -12.47
C LEU A 113 2.36 -15.13 -12.96
N GLN A 114 3.16 -15.70 -12.05
CA GLN A 114 4.05 -16.84 -12.33
C GLN A 114 3.47 -18.10 -11.68
#